data_AF-A0A924ELF2-F1
#
_entry.id   AF-A0A924ELF2-F1
#
_cell.length_a   1.000
_cell.length_b   1.000
_cell.length_c   1.000
_cell.angle_alpha   90.00
_cell.angle_beta   90.00
_cell.angle_gamma   90.00
#
_symmetry.space_group_name_H-M   'P 1'
#
loop_
_entity.id
_entity.type
_entity.pdbx_description
1 polymer ?
#
loop_
_entity_poly.entity_id
_entity_poly.type
_entity_poly.pdbx_seq_one_letter_code
_entity_poly.pdbx_strand_id
1 'polypeptide(L)'
;MEQVEIYHVGYIITTDKAAMYPADIHHWLSTVSYWAKFMPYGVFKRSFDNSFVIGAIAGGRQVGYARLVTDYATFAYLADVYVEDSHQGKGIGKVMMRELFNLQWVKGLRRMMLATKDAHDLYRKVGFTNSKFPERIMEITRPDIYGDLETRC
;
A
#
# COMPACT_ATOMS: atom_id res chain seq x y z
N MET A 1 10.68 -13.14 -8.72
CA MET A 1 10.15 -11.85 -9.22
C MET A 1 11.18 -10.77 -8.91
N GLU A 2 11.21 -9.69 -9.67
CA GLU A 2 12.12 -8.56 -9.43
C GLU A 2 11.95 -8.05 -7.98
N GLN A 3 13.06 -7.93 -7.26
CA GLN A 3 13.10 -7.49 -5.88
C GLN A 3 13.76 -6.11 -5.80
N VAL A 4 13.29 -5.30 -4.87
CA VAL A 4 13.90 -4.03 -4.48
C VAL A 4 14.54 -4.22 -3.12
N GLU A 5 15.78 -3.79 -2.98
CA GLU A 5 16.39 -3.46 -1.70
C GLU A 5 17.34 -2.29 -1.91
N ILE A 6 17.01 -1.14 -1.31
CA ILE A 6 17.86 0.06 -1.39
C ILE A 6 17.96 0.75 -0.03
N TYR A 7 19.06 1.46 0.16
CA TYR A 7 19.28 2.31 1.32
C TYR A 7 19.00 3.77 0.94
N HIS A 8 18.16 4.44 1.71
CA HIS A 8 17.83 5.85 1.54
C HIS A 8 17.96 6.55 2.88
N VAL A 9 19.08 7.23 3.15
CA VAL A 9 19.27 8.14 4.31
C VAL A 9 18.68 7.60 5.63
N GLY A 10 19.17 6.45 6.11
CA GLY A 10 18.71 5.83 7.36
C GLY A 10 17.46 4.96 7.22
N TYR A 11 16.96 4.78 6.01
CA TYR A 11 15.85 3.88 5.67
C TYR A 11 16.33 2.72 4.80
N ILE A 12 15.77 1.54 5.01
CA ILE A 12 15.83 0.42 4.08
C ILE A 12 14.48 0.38 3.36
N ILE A 13 14.49 0.46 2.03
CA ILE A 13 13.30 0.27 1.20
C ILE A 13 13.41 -1.10 0.56
N THR A 14 12.46 -1.98 0.82
CA THR A 14 12.53 -3.37 0.37
C THR A 14 11.19 -3.92 -0.08
N THR A 15 11.21 -4.90 -0.99
CA THR A 15 10.06 -5.75 -1.33
C THR A 15 10.17 -7.14 -0.72
N ASP A 16 11.26 -7.44 0.01
CA ASP A 16 11.41 -8.69 0.73
C ASP A 16 10.50 -8.70 1.97
N LYS A 17 9.46 -9.53 1.92
CA LYS A 17 8.53 -9.72 3.04
C LYS A 17 9.21 -10.26 4.29
N ALA A 18 10.29 -11.04 4.15
CA ALA A 18 11.00 -11.62 5.29
C ALA A 18 11.71 -10.54 6.14
N ALA A 19 12.05 -9.40 5.54
CA ALA A 19 12.67 -8.27 6.22
C ALA A 19 11.65 -7.32 6.89
N MET A 20 10.35 -7.45 6.57
CA MET A 20 9.31 -6.54 7.05
C MET A 20 8.77 -6.93 8.43
N TYR A 21 8.07 -5.98 9.07
CA TYR A 21 7.43 -6.18 10.39
C TYR A 21 5.90 -6.12 10.25
N PRO A 22 5.21 -7.26 9.98
CA PRO A 22 3.76 -7.28 9.76
C PRO A 22 2.92 -6.76 10.93
N ALA A 23 3.39 -6.94 12.17
CA ALA A 23 2.70 -6.43 13.35
C ALA A 23 2.66 -4.89 13.38
N ASP A 24 3.77 -4.22 13.02
CA ASP A 24 3.84 -2.76 12.92
C ASP A 24 2.91 -2.24 11.82
N ILE A 25 2.92 -2.90 10.66
CA ILE A 25 2.05 -2.56 9.53
C ILE A 25 0.57 -2.67 9.93
N HIS A 26 0.20 -3.79 10.53
CA HIS A 26 -1.16 -4.03 10.99
C HIS A 26 -1.59 -3.01 12.04
N HIS A 27 -0.72 -2.73 13.01
CA HIS A 27 -1.02 -1.78 14.06
C HIS A 27 -1.34 -0.41 13.47
N TRP A 28 -0.49 0.10 12.56
CA TRP A 28 -0.73 1.39 11.92
C TRP A 28 -2.03 1.38 11.09
N LEU A 29 -2.23 0.38 10.24
CA LEU A 29 -3.44 0.28 9.41
C LEU A 29 -4.73 0.21 10.24
N SER A 30 -4.74 -0.61 11.29
CA SER A 30 -5.95 -0.86 12.09
C SER A 30 -6.29 0.25 13.09
N THR A 31 -5.33 1.11 13.43
CA THR A 31 -5.52 2.15 14.47
C THR A 31 -5.46 3.58 13.93
N VAL A 32 -4.59 3.85 12.95
CA VAL A 32 -4.33 5.21 12.43
C VAL A 32 -5.04 5.45 11.10
N SER A 33 -5.01 4.47 10.20
CA SER A 33 -5.60 4.66 8.87
C SER A 33 -7.13 4.78 8.94
N TYR A 34 -7.70 5.69 8.15
CA TYR A 34 -9.17 5.83 8.10
C TYR A 34 -9.84 4.72 7.27
N TRP A 35 -9.09 4.02 6.40
CA TRP A 35 -9.66 3.05 5.43
C TRP A 35 -9.55 1.58 5.88
N ALA A 36 -8.68 1.27 6.83
CA ALA A 36 -8.46 -0.10 7.34
C ALA A 36 -8.66 -0.20 8.86
N LYS A 37 -9.32 0.79 9.47
CA LYS A 37 -9.57 0.84 10.91
C LYS A 37 -10.25 -0.45 11.40
N PHE A 38 -9.82 -0.95 12.55
CA PHE A 38 -10.32 -2.18 13.18
C PHE A 38 -10.09 -3.49 12.41
N MET A 39 -9.37 -3.47 11.29
CA MET A 39 -9.07 -4.68 10.53
C MET A 39 -8.42 -5.75 11.43
N PRO A 40 -8.95 -6.99 11.49
CA PRO A 40 -8.33 -8.06 12.27
C PRO A 40 -6.97 -8.47 11.71
N TYR A 41 -6.01 -8.83 12.58
CA TYR A 41 -4.66 -9.22 12.16
C TYR A 41 -4.67 -10.39 11.16
N GLY A 42 -5.52 -11.39 11.34
CA GLY A 42 -5.62 -12.53 10.42
C GLY A 42 -6.08 -12.13 9.00
N VAL A 43 -6.92 -11.11 8.88
CA VAL A 43 -7.35 -10.56 7.58
C VAL A 43 -6.19 -9.82 6.92
N PHE A 44 -5.52 -8.96 7.68
CA PHE A 44 -4.33 -8.26 7.21
C PHE A 44 -3.23 -9.23 6.78
N LYS A 45 -2.89 -10.23 7.60
CA LYS A 45 -1.80 -11.16 7.31
C LYS A 45 -2.05 -11.92 6.01
N ARG A 46 -3.29 -12.36 5.78
CA ARG A 46 -3.69 -12.99 4.52
C ARG A 46 -3.56 -12.05 3.33
N SER A 47 -3.95 -10.78 3.47
CA SER A 47 -3.82 -9.80 2.37
C SER A 47 -2.35 -9.47 2.08
N PHE A 48 -1.52 -9.31 3.11
CA PHE A 48 -0.07 -9.16 3.00
C PHE A 48 0.57 -10.35 2.29
N ASP A 49 0.23 -11.59 2.66
CA ASP A 49 0.80 -12.80 2.08
C ASP A 49 0.47 -12.96 0.60
N ASN A 50 -0.73 -12.57 0.18
CA ASN A 50 -1.22 -12.74 -1.20
C ASN A 50 -1.03 -11.50 -2.10
N SER A 51 -0.26 -10.51 -1.67
CA SER A 51 0.00 -9.29 -2.45
C SER A 51 1.50 -9.09 -2.71
N PHE A 52 1.84 -8.28 -3.71
CA PHE A 52 3.19 -7.71 -3.79
C PHE A 52 3.26 -6.49 -2.87
N VAL A 53 4.34 -6.35 -2.11
CA VAL A 53 4.46 -5.31 -1.10
C VAL A 53 5.80 -4.61 -1.21
N ILE A 54 5.82 -3.33 -0.86
CA ILE A 54 7.04 -2.57 -0.65
C ILE A 54 6.94 -1.87 0.69
N GLY A 55 8.05 -1.84 1.42
CA GLY A 55 8.11 -1.35 2.78
C GLY A 55 9.32 -0.46 3.02
N ALA A 56 9.18 0.48 3.95
CA ALA A 56 10.26 1.28 4.49
C ALA A 56 10.52 0.90 5.96
N ILE A 57 11.78 0.63 6.28
CA ILE A 57 12.22 0.21 7.62
C ILE A 57 13.25 1.22 8.14
N ALA A 58 13.12 1.62 9.40
CA ALA A 58 14.13 2.41 10.12
C ALA A 58 14.21 1.99 11.58
N GLY A 59 15.45 1.90 12.10
CA GLY A 59 15.68 1.54 13.50
C GLY A 59 15.08 0.19 13.92
N GLY A 60 14.98 -0.77 12.98
CA GLY A 60 14.37 -2.08 13.24
C GLY A 60 12.85 -2.08 13.36
N ARG A 61 12.17 -1.07 12.80
CA ARG A 61 10.70 -0.97 12.76
C ARG A 61 10.18 -0.67 11.37
N GLN A 62 8.96 -1.08 11.08
CA GLN A 62 8.27 -0.63 9.88
C GLN A 62 7.79 0.82 10.05
N VAL A 63 8.13 1.69 9.10
CA VAL A 63 7.74 3.12 9.13
C VAL A 63 7.01 3.57 7.87
N GLY A 64 6.90 2.71 6.86
CA GLY A 64 6.11 2.94 5.67
C GLY A 64 5.82 1.65 4.90
N TYR A 65 4.76 1.66 4.11
CA TYR A 65 4.25 0.47 3.44
C TYR A 65 3.41 0.85 2.23
N ALA A 66 3.35 -0.03 1.24
CA ALA A 66 2.39 -0.02 0.16
C ALA A 66 2.18 -1.45 -0.38
N ARG A 67 1.02 -1.70 -0.99
CA ARG A 67 0.61 -3.02 -1.44
C ARG A 67 -0.01 -2.99 -2.84
N LEU A 68 0.36 -3.93 -3.68
CA LEU A 68 -0.29 -4.24 -4.96
C LEU A 68 -1.02 -5.58 -4.88
N VAL A 69 -2.35 -5.55 -5.05
CA VAL A 69 -3.12 -6.76 -5.39
C VAL A 69 -3.01 -6.94 -6.89
N THR A 70 -2.41 -8.04 -7.36
CA THR A 70 -2.06 -8.17 -8.79
C THR A 70 -2.04 -9.61 -9.26
N ASP A 71 -2.29 -9.79 -10.55
CA ASP A 71 -2.06 -11.02 -11.30
C ASP A 71 -0.64 -11.11 -11.89
N TYR A 72 0.18 -10.07 -11.69
CA TYR A 72 1.54 -9.90 -12.21
C TYR A 72 1.66 -9.80 -13.73
N ALA A 73 0.54 -9.63 -14.44
CA ALA A 73 0.52 -9.68 -15.90
C ALA A 73 -0.30 -8.55 -16.53
N THR A 74 -1.52 -8.30 -16.04
CA THR A 74 -2.47 -7.41 -16.71
C THR A 74 -3.00 -6.31 -15.80
N PHE A 75 -3.10 -6.57 -14.50
CA PHE A 75 -3.80 -5.69 -13.59
C PHE A 75 -3.11 -5.59 -12.22
N ALA A 76 -3.14 -4.38 -11.64
CA ALA A 76 -2.88 -4.20 -10.21
C ALA A 76 -3.82 -3.18 -9.56
N TYR A 77 -4.11 -3.38 -8.27
CA TYR A 77 -4.73 -2.39 -7.41
C TYR A 77 -3.73 -1.94 -6.32
N LEU A 78 -3.37 -0.65 -6.33
CA LEU A 78 -2.52 -0.04 -5.32
C LEU A 78 -3.34 0.33 -4.09
N ALA A 79 -2.94 -0.22 -2.94
CA ALA A 79 -3.63 -0.09 -1.67
C ALA A 79 -2.64 0.13 -0.51
N ASP A 80 -3.18 0.55 0.63
CA ASP A 80 -2.50 0.60 1.92
C ASP A 80 -1.18 1.39 1.91
N VAL A 81 -1.14 2.47 1.12
CA VAL A 81 0.04 3.35 1.03
C VAL A 81 0.09 4.25 2.25
N TYR A 82 1.14 4.14 3.05
CA TYR A 82 1.41 5.07 4.15
C TYR A 82 2.90 5.25 4.45
N VAL A 83 3.19 6.37 5.12
CA VAL A 83 4.43 6.62 5.85
C VAL A 83 4.00 7.20 7.20
N GLU A 84 4.55 6.67 8.31
CA GLU A 84 4.24 7.18 9.65
C GLU A 84 4.51 8.69 9.74
N ASP A 85 3.68 9.44 10.47
CA ASP A 85 3.72 10.91 10.48
C ASP A 85 5.10 11.48 10.87
N SER A 86 5.79 10.87 11.84
CA SER A 86 7.16 11.24 12.27
C SER A 86 8.25 10.99 11.19
N HIS A 87 7.88 10.33 10.10
CA HIS A 87 8.72 9.94 8.98
C HIS A 87 8.32 10.64 7.67
N GLN A 88 7.22 11.37 7.65
CA GLN A 88 6.78 12.15 6.50
C GLN A 88 7.72 13.35 6.24
N GLY A 89 7.62 13.94 5.03
CA GLY A 89 8.49 15.03 4.59
C GLY A 89 9.92 14.62 4.22
N LYS A 90 10.34 13.38 4.50
CA LYS A 90 11.70 12.85 4.23
C LYS A 90 11.87 12.16 2.87
N GLY A 91 10.86 12.25 2.00
CA GLY A 91 10.88 11.67 0.65
C GLY A 91 10.64 10.15 0.57
N ILE A 92 10.41 9.47 1.69
CA ILE A 92 10.26 8.00 1.78
C ILE A 92 9.16 7.48 0.84
N GLY A 93 7.95 8.06 0.92
CA GLY A 93 6.84 7.64 0.06
C GLY A 93 7.15 7.79 -1.43
N LYS A 94 7.87 8.86 -1.82
CA LYS A 94 8.31 9.08 -3.19
C LYS A 94 9.29 8.00 -3.64
N VAL A 95 10.24 7.62 -2.78
CA VAL A 95 11.21 6.56 -3.08
C VAL A 95 10.51 5.21 -3.22
N MET A 96 9.63 4.83 -2.29
CA MET A 96 8.84 3.59 -2.40
C MET A 96 8.07 3.53 -3.72
N MET A 97 7.32 4.59 -4.05
CA MET A 97 6.57 4.63 -5.31
C MET A 97 7.50 4.55 -6.53
N ARG A 98 8.61 5.30 -6.54
CA ARG A 98 9.58 5.26 -7.64
C ARG A 98 10.10 3.84 -7.89
N GLU A 99 10.55 3.15 -6.85
CA GLU A 99 11.07 1.79 -7.00
C GLU A 99 9.97 0.83 -7.47
N LEU A 100 8.78 0.90 -6.87
CA LEU A 100 7.62 0.08 -7.26
C LEU A 100 7.26 0.25 -8.75
N PHE A 101 7.14 1.48 -9.24
CA PHE A 101 6.79 1.77 -10.63
C PHE A 101 7.94 1.51 -11.62
N ASN A 102 9.17 1.35 -11.13
CA ASN A 102 10.31 1.06 -11.99
C ASN A 102 10.48 -0.41 -12.34
N LEU A 103 9.84 -1.31 -11.59
CA LEU A 103 9.82 -2.75 -11.86
C LEU A 103 9.29 -3.03 -13.27
N GLN A 104 9.96 -3.91 -14.01
CA GLN A 104 9.64 -4.18 -15.41
C GLN A 104 8.24 -4.78 -15.56
N TRP A 105 7.88 -5.70 -14.66
CA TRP A 105 6.55 -6.31 -14.68
C TRP A 105 5.44 -5.31 -14.33
N VAL A 106 5.72 -4.30 -13.50
CA VAL A 106 4.77 -3.23 -13.19
C VAL A 106 4.55 -2.33 -14.41
N LYS A 107 5.62 -2.00 -15.13
CA LYS A 107 5.54 -1.23 -16.40
C LYS A 107 4.75 -1.95 -17.48
N GLY A 108 4.73 -3.29 -17.45
CA GLY A 108 3.97 -4.11 -18.38
C GLY A 108 2.47 -4.21 -18.10
N LEU A 109 2.00 -3.74 -16.93
CA LEU A 109 0.58 -3.86 -16.57
C LEU A 109 -0.29 -3.00 -17.48
N ARG A 110 -1.33 -3.61 -18.05
CA ARG A 110 -2.33 -2.90 -18.88
C ARG A 110 -3.11 -1.87 -18.06
N ARG A 111 -3.35 -2.13 -16.78
CA ARG A 111 -4.13 -1.24 -15.91
C ARG A 111 -3.65 -1.32 -14.47
N MET A 112 -3.44 -0.15 -13.87
CA MET A 112 -3.35 -0.02 -12.43
C MET A 112 -4.46 0.90 -11.92
N MET A 113 -5.08 0.56 -10.79
CA MET A 113 -6.11 1.36 -10.15
C MET A 113 -5.76 1.65 -8.69
N LEU A 114 -6.32 2.74 -8.17
CA LEU A 114 -6.31 3.10 -6.76
C LEU A 114 -7.55 3.91 -6.43
N ALA A 115 -7.88 3.98 -5.14
CA ALA A 115 -8.79 4.98 -4.60
C ALA A 115 -8.01 5.84 -3.59
N THR A 116 -8.17 7.15 -3.65
CA THR A 116 -7.51 8.08 -2.72
C THR A 116 -8.48 9.18 -2.33
N LYS A 117 -8.45 9.58 -1.05
CA LYS A 117 -9.29 10.68 -0.55
C LYS A 117 -8.65 12.04 -0.81
N ASP A 118 -7.34 12.17 -0.63
CA ASP A 118 -6.63 13.44 -0.60
C ASP A 118 -5.23 13.41 -1.27
N ALA A 119 -4.64 12.25 -1.54
CA ALA A 119 -3.30 12.13 -2.13
C ALA A 119 -3.28 12.12 -3.68
N HIS A 120 -4.26 12.74 -4.34
CA HIS A 120 -4.38 12.73 -5.80
C HIS A 120 -3.14 13.28 -6.52
N ASP A 121 -2.57 14.39 -6.04
CA ASP A 121 -1.40 15.01 -6.68
C ASP A 121 -0.11 14.22 -6.51
N LEU A 122 -0.02 13.39 -5.45
CA LEU A 122 1.06 12.42 -5.31
C LEU A 122 1.00 11.40 -6.44
N TYR A 123 -0.17 10.83 -6.70
CA TYR A 123 -0.34 9.79 -7.70
C TYR A 123 -0.27 10.31 -9.14
N ARG A 124 -0.70 11.56 -9.39
CA ARG A 124 -0.51 12.21 -10.69
C ARG A 124 0.96 12.28 -11.11
N LYS A 125 1.88 12.49 -10.17
CA LYS A 125 3.33 12.56 -10.44
C LYS A 125 3.94 11.24 -10.92
N VAL A 126 3.24 10.12 -10.69
CA VAL A 126 3.67 8.78 -11.14
C VAL A 126 2.77 8.23 -12.24
N GLY A 127 1.99 9.09 -12.89
CA GLY A 127 1.24 8.76 -14.11
C GLY A 127 -0.22 8.36 -13.92
N PHE A 128 -0.76 8.38 -12.69
CA PHE A 128 -2.20 8.19 -12.52
C PHE A 128 -2.98 9.38 -13.06
N THR A 129 -4.09 9.07 -13.72
CA THR A 129 -5.11 10.04 -14.11
C THR A 129 -6.42 9.68 -13.43
N ASN A 130 -7.37 10.61 -13.42
CA ASN A 130 -8.76 10.23 -13.17
C ASN A 130 -9.17 9.16 -14.20
N SER A 131 -10.11 8.28 -13.83
CA SER A 131 -10.66 7.32 -14.78
C SER A 131 -11.18 8.06 -16.01
N LYS A 132 -10.77 7.61 -17.20
CA LYS A 132 -11.24 8.20 -18.48
C LYS A 132 -12.75 8.06 -18.66
N PHE A 133 -13.32 7.01 -18.06
CA PHE A 133 -14.73 6.64 -18.13
C PHE A 133 -15.19 6.29 -16.71
N PRO A 134 -15.36 7.29 -15.81
CA PRO A 134 -15.72 7.03 -14.42
C PRO A 134 -17.07 6.33 -14.27
N GLU A 135 -18.00 6.56 -15.21
CA GLU A 135 -19.32 5.92 -15.27
C GLU A 135 -19.26 4.40 -15.49
N ARG A 136 -18.11 3.85 -15.92
CA ARG A 136 -17.88 2.41 -16.10
C ARG A 136 -17.32 1.73 -14.85
N ILE A 137 -16.94 2.48 -13.83
CA ILE A 137 -16.40 1.94 -12.60
C ILE A 137 -17.56 1.70 -11.65
N MET A 138 -17.74 0.45 -11.24
CA MET A 138 -18.73 0.03 -10.26
C MET A 138 -18.03 -0.72 -9.15
N GLU A 139 -18.53 -0.60 -7.93
CA GLU A 139 -17.96 -1.26 -6.76
C GLU A 139 -19.06 -1.77 -5.81
N ILE A 140 -18.72 -2.82 -5.06
CA ILE A 140 -19.45 -3.23 -3.86
C ILE A 140 -18.57 -2.84 -2.69
N THR A 141 -19.00 -1.85 -1.92
CA THR A 141 -18.25 -1.37 -0.75
C THR A 141 -18.99 -1.71 0.53
N ARG A 142 -18.22 -2.03 1.57
CA ARG A 142 -18.70 -2.19 2.95
C ARG A 142 -17.69 -1.46 3.83
N PRO A 143 -17.71 -0.12 3.88
CA PRO A 143 -16.66 0.67 4.52
C PRO A 143 -16.43 0.30 5.98
N ASP A 144 -17.50 -0.10 6.68
CA ASP A 144 -17.47 -0.43 8.10
C ASP A 144 -17.47 -1.95 8.38
N ILE A 145 -17.03 -2.78 7.42
CA ILE A 145 -17.08 -4.26 7.57
C ILE A 145 -16.30 -4.78 8.79
N TYR A 146 -15.33 -4.00 9.30
CA TYR A 146 -14.57 -4.30 10.51
C TYR A 146 -15.06 -3.51 11.74
N GLY A 147 -15.88 -2.48 11.53
CA GLY A 147 -16.44 -1.61 12.56
C GLY A 147 -17.81 -2.10 13.00
N ASP A 148 -17.82 -3.01 13.97
CA ASP A 148 -18.82 -3.11 15.05
C ASP A 148 -18.59 -4.45 15.78
N LEU A 149 -18.10 -4.37 17.01
CA LEU A 149 -18.20 -5.46 17.98
C LEU A 149 -19.43 -5.30 18.88
N GLU A 150 -20.09 -4.13 18.90
CA GLU A 150 -21.27 -3.87 19.74
C GLU A 150 -22.59 -4.36 19.11
N THR A 151 -22.67 -4.58 17.79
CA THR A 151 -23.87 -5.14 17.12
C THR A 151 -23.74 -6.63 16.76
N ARG A 152 -22.64 -7.29 17.13
CA ARG A 152 -22.49 -8.75 17.01
C ARG A 152 -23.03 -9.42 18.28
N CYS A 153 -24.33 -9.27 18.49
CA CYS A 153 -25.07 -10.03 19.49
C CYS A 153 -25.00 -11.54 19.21
#